data_AF-A0A1G1JQJ1-F1
#
_entry.id   AF-A0A1G1JQJ1-F1
#
_cell.length_a   1.000
_cell.length_b   1.000
_cell.length_c   1.000
_cell.angle_alpha   90.00
_cell.angle_beta   90.00
_cell.angle_gamma   90.00
#
_symmetry.space_group_name_H-M   'P 1'
#
loop_
_entity.id
_entity.type
_entity.pdbx_description
1 polymer ?
#
loop_
_entity_poly.entity_id
_entity_poly.type
_entity_poly.pdbx_seq_one_letter_code
_entity_poly.pdbx_strand_id
1 'polypeptide(L)'
;MEFIFRAFCVIVSPMRRRFLPTLIFGLMLAGCNMNSPEELDRLTKEDPVFKQMILQRGQAKARAQLIREDLLGRKKTMDAEIDKLRKEYDTYAKAQNLKIEKLRAVVDANRDRLKIDIGAAARQLSEKAVRLDGYQKTLADIQKVLKGGKGIDFTPADKKKWEEQLLILSEKIKPLEEEIQDLKLRIHLKKQKTGFLNY
;
A
#
# COMPACT_ATOMS: atom_id res chain seq x y z
N MET A 1 -17.56 15.75 36.16
CA MET A 1 -18.12 16.98 35.56
C MET A 1 -18.31 16.67 34.08
N GLU A 2 -19.54 16.35 33.67
CA GLU A 2 -20.58 17.33 33.24
C GLU A 2 -20.34 17.74 31.78
N PHE A 3 -21.26 17.43 30.84
CA PHE A 3 -22.53 18.15 30.55
C PHE A 3 -22.24 19.55 29.93
N ILE A 4 -23.00 20.14 28.99
CA ILE A 4 -24.25 19.75 28.30
C ILE A 4 -24.43 20.67 27.06
N PHE A 5 -24.99 20.13 25.96
CA PHE A 5 -25.72 20.88 24.90
C PHE A 5 -24.89 22.02 24.20
N ARG A 6 -25.39 22.88 23.30
CA ARG A 6 -26.72 23.18 22.72
C ARG A 6 -26.48 23.74 21.31
N ALA A 7 -27.31 23.43 20.31
CA ALA A 7 -28.35 24.32 19.73
C ALA A 7 -28.29 24.14 18.20
N PHE A 8 -29.31 24.38 17.37
CA PHE A 8 -30.77 24.60 17.45
C PHE A 8 -31.29 24.06 16.07
N CYS A 9 -32.55 23.72 15.83
CA CYS A 9 -33.68 24.65 15.86
C CYS A 9 -35.01 23.89 15.78
N VAL A 10 -36.06 24.43 16.41
CA VAL A 10 -37.43 23.91 16.43
C VAL A 10 -38.36 24.90 15.74
N ILE A 11 -38.96 24.53 14.61
CA ILE A 11 -40.13 25.16 13.94
C ILE A 11 -40.80 24.06 13.08
N VAL A 12 -42.13 23.81 13.04
CA VAL A 12 -43.28 24.11 13.93
C VAL A 12 -44.37 23.04 13.63
N SER A 13 -45.17 22.63 14.62
CA SER A 13 -46.47 21.95 14.40
C SER A 13 -47.62 22.95 14.57
N PRO A 14 -48.77 22.80 13.88
CA PRO A 14 -49.95 22.39 14.67
C PRO A 14 -51.09 21.64 13.93
N MET A 15 -51.78 20.76 14.69
CA MET A 15 -53.22 20.44 14.61
C MET A 15 -53.77 19.74 13.32
N ARG A 16 -54.82 18.90 13.34
CA ARG A 16 -55.75 18.42 14.39
C ARG A 16 -56.50 17.14 13.92
N ARG A 17 -56.93 16.28 14.87
CA ARG A 17 -57.86 15.10 14.84
C ARG A 17 -57.13 13.85 15.37
N ARG A 18 -57.10 13.55 16.68
CA ARG A 18 -58.14 13.45 17.73
C ARG A 18 -59.05 12.21 17.52
N PHE A 19 -59.08 11.33 18.53
CA PHE A 19 -59.74 9.99 18.60
C PHE A 19 -59.09 8.92 17.69
N LEU A 20 -58.31 7.95 18.20
CA LEU A 20 -58.84 6.73 18.86
C LEU A 20 -57.75 5.94 19.66
N PRO A 21 -57.51 6.20 20.97
CA PRO A 21 -56.55 5.42 21.77
C PRO A 21 -57.20 4.30 22.61
N THR A 22 -58.46 3.92 22.34
CA THR A 22 -59.26 3.03 23.20
C THR A 22 -59.75 1.73 22.56
N LEU A 23 -59.51 1.49 21.26
CA LEU A 23 -60.03 0.29 20.58
C LEU A 23 -59.08 -0.92 20.57
N ILE A 24 -57.78 -0.72 20.79
CA ILE A 24 -56.76 -1.79 20.77
C ILE A 24 -56.65 -2.50 22.13
N PHE A 25 -56.99 -1.83 23.23
CA PHE A 25 -56.98 -2.42 24.57
C PHE A 25 -58.16 -3.38 24.81
N GLY A 26 -59.28 -3.20 24.11
CA GLY A 26 -60.46 -4.08 24.21
C GLY A 26 -60.27 -5.43 23.51
N LEU A 27 -59.48 -5.51 22.43
CA LEU A 27 -59.19 -6.77 21.73
C LEU A 27 -58.12 -7.64 22.41
N MET A 28 -57.41 -7.13 23.40
CA MET A 28 -56.44 -7.91 24.20
C MET A 28 -57.10 -8.68 25.36
N LEU A 29 -58.39 -8.44 25.66
CA LEU A 29 -59.12 -9.08 26.76
C LEU A 29 -60.13 -10.15 26.30
N ALA A 30 -60.35 -10.30 25.00
CA ALA A 30 -61.19 -11.35 24.42
C ALA A 30 -60.33 -12.42 23.73
N GLY A 31 -59.76 -13.35 24.51
CA GLY A 31 -59.02 -14.49 23.92
C GLY A 31 -57.96 -15.17 24.79
N CYS A 32 -57.57 -14.63 25.94
CA CYS A 32 -56.72 -15.34 26.90
C CYS A 32 -57.50 -16.35 27.76
N ASN A 33 -58.32 -17.21 27.13
CA ASN A 33 -58.76 -18.42 27.82
C ASN A 33 -57.59 -19.42 27.80
N MET A 34 -56.85 -19.50 28.91
CA MET A 34 -56.06 -20.69 29.19
C MET A 34 -57.05 -21.81 29.52
N ASN A 35 -57.59 -22.46 28.48
CA ASN A 35 -58.40 -23.67 28.63
C ASN A 35 -57.66 -24.61 29.58
N SER A 36 -58.33 -25.04 30.66
CA SER A 36 -57.67 -25.89 31.64
C SER A 36 -57.28 -27.23 30.98
N PRO A 37 -56.27 -27.95 31.50
CA PRO A 37 -55.96 -29.29 31.01
C PRO A 37 -57.19 -30.23 31.00
N GLU A 38 -58.13 -30.01 31.92
CA GLU A 38 -59.38 -30.76 32.05
C GLU A 38 -60.39 -30.42 30.96
N GLU A 39 -60.54 -29.14 30.58
CA GLU A 39 -61.38 -28.74 29.44
C GLU A 39 -60.84 -29.28 28.12
N LEU A 40 -59.51 -29.31 27.95
CA LEU A 40 -58.87 -29.87 26.76
C LEU A 40 -59.06 -31.39 26.68
N ASP A 41 -58.95 -32.10 27.81
CA ASP A 41 -59.23 -33.54 27.89
C ASP A 41 -60.72 -33.85 27.62
N ARG A 42 -61.65 -33.02 28.11
CA ARG A 42 -63.08 -33.16 27.81
C ARG A 42 -63.38 -32.95 26.33
N LEU A 43 -62.92 -31.84 25.74
CA LEU A 43 -63.14 -31.52 24.32
C LEU A 43 -62.51 -32.56 23.38
N THR A 44 -61.38 -33.16 23.75
CA THR A 44 -60.74 -34.23 22.94
C THR A 44 -61.36 -35.62 23.14
N LYS A 45 -62.29 -35.79 24.09
CA LYS A 45 -63.17 -36.96 24.23
C LYS A 45 -64.52 -36.75 23.53
N GLU A 46 -65.04 -35.52 23.56
CA GLU A 46 -66.32 -35.14 22.97
C GLU A 46 -66.24 -34.93 21.43
N ASP A 47 -65.14 -34.37 20.90
CA ASP A 47 -64.94 -34.14 19.47
C ASP A 47 -63.68 -34.86 18.92
N PRO A 48 -63.85 -35.95 18.14
CA PRO A 48 -62.77 -36.66 17.47
C PRO A 48 -61.97 -35.82 16.46
N VAL A 49 -62.62 -34.85 15.80
CA VAL A 49 -61.99 -33.98 14.79
C VAL A 49 -61.11 -32.95 15.50
N PHE A 50 -61.58 -32.34 16.59
CA PHE A 50 -60.78 -31.47 17.43
C PHE A 50 -59.55 -32.19 18.01
N LYS A 51 -59.71 -33.43 18.49
CA LYS A 51 -58.59 -34.29 18.90
C LYS A 51 -57.55 -34.45 17.79
N GLN A 52 -57.98 -34.69 16.56
CA GLN A 52 -57.08 -34.81 15.40
C GLN A 52 -56.37 -33.48 15.10
N MET A 53 -57.06 -32.33 15.18
CA MET A 53 -56.45 -31.01 14.99
C MET A 53 -55.39 -30.70 16.06
N ILE A 54 -55.63 -31.05 17.33
CA ILE A 54 -54.65 -30.86 18.42
C ILE A 54 -53.40 -31.74 18.20
N LEU A 55 -53.58 -33.00 17.78
CA LEU A 55 -52.46 -33.87 17.42
C LEU A 55 -51.67 -33.33 16.22
N GLN A 56 -52.34 -32.87 15.16
CA GLN A 56 -51.69 -32.26 14.00
C GLN A 56 -50.94 -30.97 14.37
N ARG A 57 -51.51 -30.12 15.23
CA ARG A 57 -50.84 -28.92 15.78
C ARG A 57 -49.58 -29.29 16.58
N GLY A 58 -49.65 -30.35 17.39
CA GLY A 58 -48.51 -30.88 18.13
C GLY A 58 -47.39 -31.35 17.19
N GLN A 59 -47.72 -32.16 16.18
CA GLN A 59 -46.79 -32.61 15.16
C GLN A 59 -46.19 -31.46 14.35
N ALA A 60 -46.99 -30.47 13.95
CA ALA A 60 -46.53 -29.28 13.23
C ALA A 60 -45.57 -28.44 14.08
N LYS A 61 -45.88 -28.25 15.37
CA LYS A 61 -44.98 -27.55 16.32
C LYS A 61 -43.66 -28.29 16.49
N ALA A 62 -43.68 -29.63 16.63
CA ALA A 62 -42.49 -30.45 16.73
C ALA A 62 -41.62 -30.38 15.44
N ARG A 63 -42.24 -30.50 14.26
CA ARG A 63 -41.55 -30.35 12.97
C ARG A 63 -40.94 -28.95 12.80
N ALA A 64 -41.67 -27.90 13.15
CA ALA A 64 -41.17 -26.52 13.10
C ALA A 64 -40.01 -26.29 14.07
N GLN A 65 -40.00 -26.96 15.24
CA GLN A 65 -38.89 -26.91 16.18
C GLN A 65 -37.65 -27.61 15.62
N LEU A 66 -37.78 -28.82 15.08
CA LEU A 66 -36.67 -29.53 14.42
C LEU A 66 -36.05 -28.74 13.26
N ILE A 67 -36.88 -28.09 12.43
CA ILE A 67 -36.41 -27.24 11.34
C ILE A 67 -35.63 -26.02 11.88
N ARG A 68 -36.08 -25.40 12.97
CA ARG A 68 -35.34 -24.29 13.60
C ARG A 68 -34.00 -24.76 14.17
N GLU A 69 -33.96 -25.93 14.78
CA GLU A 69 -32.74 -26.50 15.35
C GLU A 69 -31.72 -26.86 14.25
N ASP A 70 -32.16 -27.45 13.13
CA ASP A 70 -31.31 -27.68 11.94
C ASP A 70 -30.78 -26.35 11.36
N LEU A 71 -31.64 -25.35 11.16
CA LEU A 71 -31.23 -24.03 10.66
C LEU A 71 -30.23 -23.32 11.59
N LEU A 72 -30.42 -23.40 12.90
CA LEU A 72 -29.49 -22.85 13.89
C LEU A 72 -28.17 -23.62 13.92
N GLY A 73 -28.21 -24.95 13.75
CA GLY A 73 -27.03 -25.80 13.61
C GLY A 73 -26.21 -25.42 12.37
N ARG A 74 -26.84 -25.41 11.20
CA ARG A 74 -26.23 -24.99 9.93
C ARG A 74 -25.65 -23.59 10.01
N LYS A 75 -26.39 -22.62 10.57
CA LYS A 75 -25.88 -21.26 10.75
C LYS A 75 -24.58 -21.25 11.57
N LYS A 76 -24.54 -21.93 12.73
CA LYS A 76 -23.33 -22.00 13.56
C LYS A 76 -22.14 -22.60 12.81
N THR A 77 -22.37 -23.64 12.01
CA THR A 77 -21.32 -24.25 11.17
C THR A 77 -20.79 -23.28 10.12
N MET A 78 -21.69 -22.58 9.41
CA MET A 78 -21.32 -21.59 8.39
C MET A 78 -20.60 -20.36 9.00
N ASP A 79 -21.08 -19.84 10.13
CA ASP A 79 -20.44 -18.74 10.85
C ASP A 79 -19.00 -19.12 11.27
N ALA A 80 -18.81 -20.36 11.78
CA ALA A 80 -17.49 -20.88 12.14
C ALA A 80 -16.57 -21.10 10.94
N GLU A 81 -17.10 -21.54 9.79
CA GLU A 81 -16.35 -21.68 8.54
C GLU A 81 -15.92 -20.32 7.97
N ILE A 82 -16.82 -19.32 7.98
CA ILE A 82 -16.52 -17.94 7.58
C ILE A 82 -15.40 -17.36 8.45
N ASP A 83 -15.47 -17.53 9.78
CA ASP A 83 -14.43 -17.03 10.68
C ASP A 83 -13.11 -17.79 10.57
N LYS A 84 -13.13 -19.07 10.19
CA LYS A 84 -11.92 -19.82 9.82
C LYS A 84 -11.29 -19.24 8.54
N LEU A 85 -12.07 -19.09 7.47
CA LEU A 85 -11.61 -18.55 6.18
C LEU A 85 -11.06 -17.12 6.32
N ARG A 86 -11.68 -16.27 7.14
CA ARG A 86 -11.16 -14.94 7.48
C ARG A 86 -9.78 -15.00 8.13
N LYS A 87 -9.60 -15.87 9.13
CA LYS A 87 -8.29 -16.03 9.82
C LYS A 87 -7.21 -16.58 8.89
N GLU A 88 -7.57 -17.52 8.02
CA GLU A 88 -6.66 -18.06 6.99
C GLU A 88 -6.25 -16.97 5.99
N TYR A 89 -7.22 -16.18 5.50
CA TYR A 89 -6.96 -15.03 4.64
C TYR A 89 -6.08 -13.97 5.31
N ASP A 90 -6.39 -13.55 6.55
CA ASP A 90 -5.60 -12.55 7.29
C ASP A 90 -4.16 -13.03 7.53
N THR A 91 -3.98 -14.32 7.83
CA THR A 91 -2.65 -14.92 8.03
C THR A 91 -1.86 -14.94 6.73
N TYR A 92 -2.50 -15.33 5.62
CA TYR A 92 -1.91 -15.31 4.29
C TYR A 92 -1.55 -13.87 3.85
N ALA A 93 -2.47 -12.92 4.01
CA ALA A 93 -2.28 -11.51 3.67
C ALA A 93 -1.11 -10.89 4.44
N LYS A 94 -1.00 -11.13 5.75
CA LYS A 94 0.16 -10.73 6.57
C LYS A 94 1.46 -11.34 6.03
N ALA A 95 1.46 -12.63 5.69
CA ALA A 95 2.63 -13.31 5.15
C ALA A 95 3.06 -12.79 3.76
N GLN A 96 2.12 -12.41 2.89
CA GLN A 96 2.44 -11.79 1.60
C GLN A 96 2.88 -10.33 1.75
N ASN A 97 2.25 -9.54 2.62
CA ASN A 97 2.68 -8.17 2.91
C ASN A 97 4.12 -8.13 3.44
N LEU A 98 4.49 -9.04 4.35
CA LEU A 98 5.86 -9.18 4.83
C LEU A 98 6.87 -9.51 3.71
N LYS A 99 6.47 -10.30 2.69
CA LYS A 99 7.31 -10.55 1.51
C LYS A 99 7.43 -9.31 0.63
N ILE A 100 6.32 -8.58 0.41
CA ILE A 100 6.31 -7.33 -0.35
C ILE A 100 7.22 -6.29 0.31
N GLU A 101 7.16 -6.14 1.63
CA GLU A 101 8.04 -5.26 2.41
C GLU A 101 9.52 -5.65 2.26
N LYS A 102 9.85 -6.95 2.35
CA LYS A 102 11.21 -7.44 2.12
C LYS A 102 11.70 -7.15 0.70
N LEU A 103 10.85 -7.33 -0.31
CA LEU A 103 11.19 -7.02 -1.71
C LEU A 103 11.39 -5.52 -1.92
N ARG A 104 10.53 -4.66 -1.34
CA ARG A 104 10.70 -3.20 -1.35
C ARG A 104 12.02 -2.78 -0.71
N ALA A 105 12.34 -3.32 0.48
CA ALA A 105 13.62 -3.04 1.15
C ALA A 105 14.85 -3.42 0.30
N VAL A 106 14.78 -4.52 -0.47
CA VAL A 106 15.84 -4.89 -1.42
C VAL A 106 15.93 -3.91 -2.60
N VAL A 107 14.80 -3.44 -3.14
CA VAL A 107 14.77 -2.42 -4.19
C VAL A 107 15.33 -1.10 -3.69
N ASP A 108 14.93 -0.64 -2.51
CA ASP A 108 15.40 0.60 -1.89
C ASP A 108 16.91 0.56 -1.58
N ALA A 109 17.40 -0.55 -1.00
CA ALA A 109 18.83 -0.74 -0.76
C ALA A 109 19.66 -0.72 -2.07
N ASN A 110 19.15 -1.31 -3.16
CA ASN A 110 19.79 -1.24 -4.46
C ASN A 110 19.74 0.19 -5.05
N ARG A 111 18.64 0.93 -4.86
CA ARG A 111 18.50 2.33 -5.28
C ARG A 111 19.52 3.21 -4.56
N ASP A 112 19.69 3.05 -3.26
CA ASP A 112 20.63 3.85 -2.47
C ASP A 112 22.10 3.49 -2.75
N ARG A 113 22.41 2.20 -2.97
CA ARG A 113 23.72 1.79 -3.50
C ARG A 113 24.02 2.46 -4.84
N LEU A 114 23.06 2.51 -5.77
CA LEU A 114 23.22 3.20 -7.05
C LEU A 114 23.44 4.72 -6.89
N LYS A 115 22.75 5.38 -5.95
CA LYS A 115 22.99 6.81 -5.64
C LYS A 115 24.42 7.05 -5.14
N ILE A 116 24.91 6.23 -4.21
CA ILE A 116 26.28 6.31 -3.68
C ILE A 116 27.29 6.12 -4.81
N ASP A 117 27.11 5.09 -5.63
CA ASP A 117 27.92 4.79 -6.81
C ASP A 117 27.96 5.94 -7.83
N ILE A 118 26.81 6.59 -8.08
CA ILE A 118 26.71 7.77 -8.96
C ILE A 118 27.48 8.95 -8.35
N GLY A 119 27.34 9.19 -7.04
CA GLY A 119 28.06 10.24 -6.33
C GLY A 119 29.57 10.06 -6.37
N ALA A 120 30.05 8.84 -6.15
CA ALA A 120 31.47 8.51 -6.25
C ALA A 120 32.01 8.71 -7.67
N ALA A 121 31.31 8.19 -8.68
CA ALA A 121 31.69 8.37 -10.09
C ALA A 121 31.66 9.85 -10.53
N ALA A 122 30.72 10.65 -10.03
CA ALA A 122 30.65 12.09 -10.31
C ALA A 122 31.82 12.87 -9.71
N ARG A 123 32.30 12.50 -8.51
CA ARG A 123 33.53 13.07 -7.92
C ARG A 123 34.76 12.74 -8.77
N GLN A 124 34.94 11.47 -9.13
CA GLN A 124 36.03 11.02 -10.01
C GLN A 124 36.00 11.74 -11.37
N LEU A 125 34.81 11.92 -11.96
CA LEU A 125 34.62 12.66 -13.20
C LEU A 125 35.07 14.13 -13.05
N SER A 126 34.71 14.79 -11.94
CA SER A 126 35.11 16.16 -11.64
C SER A 126 36.64 16.28 -11.49
N GLU A 127 37.26 15.40 -10.71
CA GLU A 127 38.71 15.37 -10.50
C GLU A 127 39.50 15.14 -11.80
N LYS A 128 39.03 14.21 -12.64
CA LYS A 128 39.64 13.97 -13.96
C LYS A 128 39.42 15.14 -14.92
N ALA A 129 38.24 15.76 -14.92
CA ALA A 129 37.95 16.92 -15.76
C ALA A 129 38.84 18.14 -15.39
N VAL A 130 39.03 18.41 -14.10
CA VAL A 130 39.96 19.45 -13.62
C VAL A 130 41.40 19.14 -14.03
N ARG A 131 41.82 17.87 -13.94
CA ARG A 131 43.16 17.45 -14.39
C ARG A 131 43.35 17.60 -15.90
N LEU A 132 42.32 17.28 -16.69
CA LEU A 132 42.34 17.44 -18.15
C LEU A 132 42.45 18.90 -18.55
N ASP A 133 41.61 19.78 -17.98
CA ASP A 133 41.68 21.22 -18.18
C ASP A 133 43.06 21.79 -17.80
N GLY A 134 43.65 21.31 -16.69
CA GLY A 134 45.03 21.63 -16.31
C GLY A 134 46.06 21.24 -17.38
N TYR A 135 46.02 20.00 -17.89
CA TYR A 135 46.92 19.55 -18.95
C TYR A 135 46.71 20.30 -20.28
N GLN A 136 45.46 20.58 -20.65
CA GLN A 136 45.13 21.33 -21.87
C GLN A 136 45.62 22.79 -21.78
N LYS A 137 45.50 23.44 -20.61
CA LYS A 137 46.09 24.77 -20.35
C LYS A 137 47.60 24.77 -20.44
N THR A 138 48.29 23.85 -19.75
CA THR A 138 49.75 23.74 -19.83
C THR A 138 50.23 23.48 -21.28
N LEU A 139 49.52 22.63 -22.03
CA LEU A 139 49.83 22.37 -23.43
C LEU A 139 49.64 23.63 -24.30
N ALA A 140 48.58 24.41 -24.08
CA ALA A 140 48.36 25.68 -24.77
C ALA A 140 49.44 26.73 -24.44
N ASP A 141 49.86 26.83 -23.18
CA ASP A 141 50.92 27.73 -22.75
C ASP A 141 52.28 27.35 -23.37
N ILE A 142 52.65 26.06 -23.38
CA ILE A 142 53.89 25.59 -24.03
C ILE A 142 53.84 25.88 -25.55
N GLN A 143 52.71 25.62 -26.21
CA GLN A 143 52.54 25.97 -27.62
C GLN A 143 52.65 27.48 -27.88
N LYS A 144 52.17 28.32 -26.97
CA LYS A 144 52.27 29.79 -27.06
C LYS A 144 53.71 30.26 -26.87
N VAL A 145 54.45 29.66 -25.92
CA VAL A 145 55.88 29.93 -25.70
C VAL A 145 56.70 29.57 -26.95
N LEU A 146 56.46 28.39 -27.54
CA LEU A 146 57.15 27.93 -28.76
C LEU A 146 56.81 28.75 -30.02
N LYS A 147 55.56 29.22 -30.16
CA LYS A 147 55.10 29.99 -31.34
C LYS A 147 55.33 31.50 -31.24
N GLY A 148 55.42 32.06 -30.03
CA GLY A 148 55.15 33.48 -29.78
C GLY A 148 56.25 34.28 -29.07
N GLY A 149 57.35 33.65 -28.66
CA GLY A 149 58.46 34.31 -27.95
C GLY A 149 59.28 35.28 -28.82
N LYS A 150 58.71 36.43 -29.20
CA LYS A 150 59.48 37.53 -29.85
C LYS A 150 60.62 37.96 -28.92
N GLY A 151 61.86 37.63 -29.30
CA GLY A 151 63.07 37.94 -28.54
C GLY A 151 63.57 36.82 -27.61
N ILE A 152 63.01 35.60 -27.68
CA ILE A 152 63.53 34.43 -26.93
C ILE A 152 64.21 33.48 -27.91
N ASP A 153 65.53 33.56 -28.02
CA ASP A 153 66.34 32.56 -28.74
C ASP A 153 66.46 31.29 -27.89
N PHE A 154 65.56 30.33 -28.15
CA PHE A 154 65.67 28.99 -27.56
C PHE A 154 66.86 28.24 -28.15
N THR A 155 67.71 27.69 -27.27
CA THR A 155 68.75 26.75 -27.72
C THR A 155 68.10 25.48 -28.30
N PRO A 156 68.80 24.72 -29.16
CA PRO A 156 68.30 23.43 -29.65
C PRO A 156 67.94 22.46 -28.51
N ALA A 157 68.64 22.53 -27.37
CA ALA A 157 68.36 21.71 -26.19
C ALA A 157 67.04 22.12 -25.49
N ASP A 158 66.71 23.40 -25.46
CA ASP A 158 65.47 23.89 -24.85
C ASP A 158 64.25 23.55 -25.72
N LYS A 159 64.37 23.69 -27.05
CA LYS A 159 63.32 23.23 -27.98
C LYS A 159 63.01 21.75 -27.78
N LYS A 160 64.04 20.90 -27.72
CA LYS A 160 63.88 19.47 -27.48
C LYS A 160 63.16 19.17 -26.15
N LYS A 161 63.50 19.86 -25.06
CA LYS A 161 62.81 19.71 -23.76
C LYS A 161 61.32 20.08 -23.84
N TRP A 162 60.98 21.17 -24.54
CA TRP A 162 59.58 21.57 -24.71
C TRP A 162 58.80 20.60 -25.62
N GLU A 163 59.43 20.06 -26.66
CA GLU A 163 58.87 19.02 -27.52
C GLU A 163 58.63 17.71 -26.76
N GLU A 164 59.59 17.27 -25.93
CA GLU A 164 59.44 16.12 -25.03
C GLU A 164 58.28 16.34 -24.03
N GLN A 165 58.14 17.55 -23.46
CA GLN A 165 57.01 17.87 -22.57
C GLN A 165 55.65 17.90 -23.30
N LEU A 166 55.59 18.40 -24.55
CA LEU A 166 54.38 18.36 -25.37
C LEU A 166 53.96 16.91 -25.66
N LEU A 167 54.91 16.04 -26.00
CA LEU A 167 54.65 14.62 -26.23
C LEU A 167 54.04 13.97 -24.99
N ILE A 168 54.70 14.10 -23.83
CA ILE A 168 54.23 13.57 -22.54
C ILE A 168 52.84 14.08 -22.15
N LEU A 169 52.52 15.35 -22.43
CA LEU A 169 51.18 15.90 -22.18
C LEU A 169 50.14 15.32 -23.14
N SER A 170 50.45 15.21 -24.43
CA SER A 170 49.55 14.62 -25.43
C SER A 170 49.23 13.14 -25.15
N GLU A 171 50.22 12.38 -24.68
CA GLU A 171 50.08 10.97 -24.28
C GLU A 171 49.21 10.81 -23.02
N LYS A 172 49.19 11.81 -22.13
CA LYS A 172 48.35 11.82 -20.92
C LYS A 172 46.92 12.34 -21.16
N ILE A 173 46.72 13.19 -22.17
CA ILE A 173 45.41 13.80 -22.47
C ILE A 173 44.43 12.76 -23.03
N LYS A 174 44.82 12.01 -24.08
CA LYS A 174 43.94 11.02 -24.72
C LYS A 174 43.32 9.98 -23.76
N PRO A 175 44.10 9.22 -22.96
CA PRO A 175 43.52 8.24 -22.04
C PRO A 175 42.64 8.90 -20.98
N LEU A 176 42.97 10.13 -20.55
CA LEU A 176 42.15 10.87 -19.58
C LEU A 176 40.80 11.31 -20.17
N GLU A 177 40.76 11.67 -21.46
CA GLU A 177 39.53 11.97 -22.20
C GLU A 177 38.66 10.70 -22.36
N GLU A 178 39.26 9.55 -22.69
CA GLU A 178 38.58 8.26 -22.77
C GLU A 178 37.97 7.84 -21.41
N GLU A 179 38.75 7.92 -20.33
CA GLU A 179 38.28 7.68 -18.96
C GLU A 179 37.12 8.61 -18.55
N ILE A 180 37.15 9.87 -18.98
CA ILE A 180 36.07 10.86 -18.73
C ILE A 180 34.79 10.48 -19.47
N GLN A 181 34.88 10.04 -20.73
CA GLN A 181 33.70 9.61 -21.50
C GLN A 181 33.09 8.33 -20.95
N ASP A 182 33.91 7.34 -20.59
CA ASP A 182 33.45 6.12 -19.96
C ASP A 182 32.83 6.38 -18.57
N LEU A 183 33.38 7.28 -17.75
CA LEU A 183 32.74 7.71 -16.50
C LEU A 183 31.38 8.38 -16.74
N LYS A 184 31.25 9.26 -17.75
CA LYS A 184 29.95 9.86 -18.13
C LYS A 184 28.94 8.79 -18.53
N LEU A 185 29.34 7.81 -19.34
CA LEU A 185 28.49 6.69 -19.74
C LEU A 185 28.07 5.84 -18.54
N ARG A 186 29.02 5.47 -17.66
CA ARG A 186 28.73 4.72 -16.42
C ARG A 186 27.75 5.46 -15.50
N ILE A 187 27.89 6.78 -15.35
CA ILE A 187 26.94 7.63 -14.60
C ILE A 187 25.56 7.62 -15.26
N HIS A 188 25.49 7.79 -16.58
CA HIS A 188 24.23 7.79 -17.34
C HIS A 188 23.47 6.46 -17.18
N LEU A 189 24.15 5.33 -17.38
CA LEU A 189 23.56 4.00 -17.22
C LEU A 189 23.10 3.74 -15.78
N LYS A 190 23.86 4.17 -14.76
CA LYS A 190 23.42 4.05 -13.36
C LYS A 190 22.21 4.94 -13.04
N LYS A 191 22.13 6.15 -13.61
CA LYS A 191 20.95 7.02 -13.50
C LYS A 191 19.71 6.39 -14.13
N GLN A 192 19.83 5.80 -15.34
CA GLN A 192 18.74 5.04 -15.97
C GLN A 192 18.28 3.88 -15.08
N LYS A 193 19.21 3.05 -14.57
CA LYS A 193 18.90 1.96 -13.63
C LYS A 193 18.16 2.46 -12.38
N THR A 194 18.56 3.60 -11.83
CA THR A 194 17.88 4.23 -10.68
C THR A 194 16.44 4.64 -11.03
N GLY A 195 16.21 5.15 -12.25
CA GLY A 195 14.86 5.48 -12.75
C GLY A 195 13.95 4.27 -12.90
N PHE A 196 14.46 3.13 -13.37
CA PHE A 196 13.69 1.87 -13.44
C PHE A 196 13.30 1.34 -12.06
N LEU A 197 14.09 1.59 -11.02
CA LEU A 197 13.79 1.17 -9.64
C LEU A 197 12.82 2.13 -8.90
N ASN A 198 12.23 3.13 -9.58
CA ASN A 198 11.28 4.07 -8.96
C ASN A 198 9.79 3.68 -9.16
N TYR A 199 9.53 2.57 -9.86
CA TYR A 199 8.19 1.98 -10.03
C TYR A 199 8.03 0.73 -9.15
#